data_AF-A0A522PGH8-F1
#
_entry.id   AF-A0A522PGH8-F1
#
_cell.length_a   1.000
_cell.length_b   1.000
_cell.length_c   1.000
_cell.angle_alpha   90.00
_cell.angle_beta   90.00
_cell.angle_gamma   90.00
#
_symmetry.space_group_name_H-M   'P 1'
#
loop_
_entity.id
_entity.type
_entity.pdbx_description
1 polymer ?
#
loop_
_entity_poly.entity_id
_entity_poly.type
_entity_poly.pdbx_seq_one_letter_code
_entity_poly.pdbx_strand_id
1 'polypeptide(L)'
;MRTTPSSTPPSSAVRANHLGPDDPGVSPRVPLAARLRPRSLDEIVGQAHLVGPDGALRRQIGRGHLASMILWGPPGSGKTTLARLLAEAVGATFVTLSAVMSGVADVRAAIAAARERQAAGGPATVLFV
;
A
#
# COMPACT_ATOMS: atom_id res chain seq x y z
N MET A 1 18.26 -11.58 -60.83
CA MET A 1 18.69 -10.16 -60.93
C MET A 1 17.52 -9.25 -60.56
N ARG A 2 17.39 -8.87 -59.28
CA ARG A 2 16.99 -7.54 -58.77
C ARG A 2 17.05 -7.58 -57.24
N THR A 3 17.40 -6.43 -56.68
CA THR A 3 17.91 -6.13 -55.34
C THR A 3 16.82 -5.83 -54.30
N THR A 4 17.17 -6.05 -53.03
CA THR A 4 16.71 -5.56 -51.68
C THR A 4 15.92 -4.23 -51.61
N PRO A 5 15.18 -3.88 -50.52
CA PRO A 5 15.62 -4.01 -49.10
C PRO A 5 14.57 -4.18 -47.95
N SER A 6 15.08 -4.45 -46.72
CA SER A 6 14.78 -3.83 -45.39
C SER A 6 13.32 -3.47 -45.02
N SER A 7 12.74 -3.59 -43.82
CA SER A 7 13.15 -3.87 -42.42
C SER A 7 11.88 -4.00 -41.53
N THR A 8 12.04 -4.52 -40.29
CA THR A 8 11.27 -4.20 -39.07
C THR A 8 10.05 -5.08 -38.68
N PRO A 9 10.12 -5.82 -37.54
CA PRO A 9 8.99 -6.07 -36.62
C PRO A 9 9.08 -5.10 -35.40
N PRO A 10 8.16 -5.06 -34.43
CA PRO A 10 6.78 -5.57 -34.32
C PRO A 10 5.76 -4.45 -34.01
N SER A 11 4.46 -4.68 -34.15
CA SER A 11 3.45 -3.78 -33.54
C SER A 11 2.48 -4.54 -32.66
N SER A 12 2.71 -4.34 -31.37
CA SER A 12 1.81 -4.57 -30.25
C SER A 12 0.42 -3.97 -30.51
N ALA A 13 -0.54 -4.82 -30.87
CA ALA A 13 -1.93 -4.52 -30.61
C ALA A 13 -2.18 -4.70 -29.11
N VAL A 14 -2.02 -3.60 -28.39
CA VAL A 14 -2.52 -3.37 -27.04
C VAL A 14 -3.92 -3.98 -26.93
N ARG A 15 -4.08 -5.03 -26.12
CA ARG A 15 -5.40 -5.48 -25.68
C ARG A 15 -6.01 -4.31 -24.90
N ALA A 16 -6.93 -3.61 -25.54
CA ALA A 16 -7.76 -2.60 -24.91
C ALA A 16 -8.45 -3.25 -23.70
N ASN A 17 -8.20 -2.70 -22.51
CA ASN A 17 -8.93 -3.04 -21.29
C ASN A 17 -10.43 -2.86 -21.56
N HIS A 18 -11.14 -3.97 -21.67
CA HIS A 18 -12.59 -3.99 -21.70
C HIS A 18 -13.09 -3.72 -20.27
N LEU A 19 -13.13 -2.44 -19.87
CA LEU A 19 -13.82 -2.00 -18.66
C LEU A 19 -15.33 -2.02 -18.94
N GLY A 20 -15.91 -3.21 -18.98
CA GLY A 20 -17.36 -3.38 -18.91
C GLY A 20 -17.86 -3.11 -17.48
N PRO A 21 -19.09 -2.62 -17.30
CA PRO A 21 -19.70 -2.40 -15.98
C PRO A 21 -19.99 -3.69 -15.19
N ASP A 22 -19.73 -4.87 -15.77
CA ASP A 22 -20.18 -6.18 -15.28
C ASP A 22 -19.02 -7.10 -14.82
N ASP A 23 -17.96 -6.55 -14.20
CA ASP A 23 -16.97 -7.37 -13.50
C ASP A 23 -17.56 -7.85 -12.15
N PRO A 24 -17.82 -9.16 -11.96
CA PRO A 24 -18.63 -9.67 -10.84
C PRO A 24 -17.99 -9.53 -9.45
N GLY A 25 -16.82 -8.89 -9.34
CA GLY A 25 -16.15 -8.62 -8.06
C GLY A 25 -16.13 -7.15 -7.61
N VAL A 26 -16.59 -6.19 -8.41
CA VAL A 26 -16.40 -4.76 -8.13
C VAL A 26 -17.73 -4.01 -8.17
N SER A 27 -18.30 -3.72 -7.00
CA SER A 27 -19.47 -2.85 -6.92
C SER A 27 -19.15 -1.46 -7.50
N PRO A 28 -19.90 -0.96 -8.51
CA PRO A 28 -19.64 0.31 -9.20
C PRO A 28 -19.75 1.55 -8.28
N ARG A 29 -20.20 1.36 -7.04
CA ARG A 29 -20.33 2.40 -6.01
C ARG A 29 -19.03 2.71 -5.27
N VAL A 30 -17.97 1.92 -5.45
CA VAL A 30 -16.67 2.18 -4.80
C VAL A 30 -15.85 3.18 -5.63
N PRO A 31 -15.35 4.29 -5.03
CA PRO A 31 -14.52 5.26 -5.74
C PRO A 31 -13.30 4.60 -6.42
N LEU A 32 -12.95 5.05 -7.63
CA LEU A 32 -11.81 4.51 -8.39
C LEU A 32 -10.51 4.52 -7.56
N ALA A 33 -10.28 5.58 -6.79
CA ALA A 33 -9.10 5.69 -5.94
C ALA A 33 -9.01 4.59 -4.88
N ALA A 34 -10.15 4.11 -4.35
CA ALA A 34 -10.18 2.99 -3.41
C ALA A 34 -9.95 1.65 -4.13
N ARG A 35 -10.44 1.51 -5.36
CA ARG A 35 -10.23 0.33 -6.21
C ARG A 35 -8.78 0.14 -6.65
N LEU A 36 -8.06 1.25 -6.91
CA LEU A 36 -6.67 1.24 -7.40
C LEU A 36 -5.62 1.18 -6.29
N ARG A 37 -6.01 1.08 -5.00
CA ARG A 37 -5.04 0.99 -3.91
C ARG A 37 -4.22 -0.30 -4.05
N PRO A 38 -2.88 -0.21 -4.04
CA PRO A 38 -2.02 -1.40 -4.02
C PRO A 38 -2.38 -2.36 -2.89
N ARG A 39 -2.31 -3.66 -3.19
CA ARG A 39 -2.58 -4.75 -2.24
C ARG A 39 -1.31 -5.37 -1.65
N SER A 40 -0.17 -5.09 -2.27
CA SER A 40 1.15 -5.53 -1.82
C SER A 40 2.19 -4.42 -2.01
N LEU A 41 3.34 -4.55 -1.34
CA LEU A 41 4.46 -3.61 -1.51
C LEU A 41 5.05 -3.65 -2.92
N ASP A 42 4.92 -4.78 -3.62
CA ASP A 42 5.39 -4.96 -5.00
C ASP A 42 4.57 -4.18 -6.04
N GLU A 43 3.31 -3.87 -5.71
CA GLU A 43 2.43 -3.05 -6.55
C GLU A 43 2.66 -1.54 -6.38
N ILE A 44 3.55 -1.11 -5.48
CA ILE A 44 3.84 0.30 -5.27
C ILE A 44 4.75 0.82 -6.38
N VAL A 45 4.23 1.80 -7.12
CA VAL A 45 4.95 2.43 -8.24
C VAL A 45 5.79 3.61 -7.75
N GLY A 46 7.01 3.74 -8.27
CA GLY A 46 7.85 4.94 -8.11
C GLY A 46 8.63 5.05 -6.81
N GLN A 47 8.49 4.10 -5.88
CA GLN A 47 9.14 4.13 -4.55
C GLN A 47 10.17 3.01 -4.35
N ALA A 48 10.87 2.58 -5.41
CA ALA A 48 11.78 1.44 -5.39
C ALA A 48 12.88 1.53 -4.30
N HIS A 49 13.38 2.74 -4.01
CA HIS A 49 14.36 2.97 -2.94
C HIS A 49 13.82 2.72 -1.52
N LEU A 50 12.49 2.75 -1.32
CA LEU A 50 11.84 2.45 -0.05
C LEU A 50 11.37 1.01 0.03
N VAL A 51 10.66 0.54 -1.01
CA VAL A 51 9.89 -0.72 -1.00
C VAL A 51 10.37 -1.75 -2.02
N GLY A 52 11.38 -1.44 -2.82
CA GLY A 52 12.04 -2.43 -3.68
C GLY A 52 12.82 -3.47 -2.88
N PRO A 53 13.41 -4.48 -3.53
CA PRO A 53 14.09 -5.60 -2.86
C PRO A 53 15.15 -5.14 -1.86
N ASP A 54 15.95 -4.14 -2.22
CA ASP A 54 16.99 -3.55 -1.37
C ASP A 54 16.50 -2.30 -0.61
N GLY A 55 15.20 -2.00 -0.65
CA GLY A 55 14.62 -0.82 -0.06
C GLY A 55 14.73 -0.82 1.47
N ALA A 56 14.87 0.36 2.06
CA ALA A 56 15.06 0.49 3.51
C ALA A 56 13.90 -0.12 4.33
N LEU A 57 12.66 0.03 3.85
CA LEU A 57 11.47 -0.52 4.53
C LEU A 57 11.39 -2.04 4.33
N ARG A 58 11.78 -2.55 3.17
CA ARG A 58 11.83 -3.99 2.89
C ARG A 58 12.78 -4.71 3.86
N ARG A 59 13.94 -4.11 4.13
CA ARG A 59 14.92 -4.64 5.11
C ARG A 59 14.39 -4.65 6.54
N GLN A 60 13.59 -3.65 6.93
CA GLN A 60 12.95 -3.61 8.25
C GLN A 60 11.90 -4.71 8.39
N ILE A 61 11.05 -4.86 7.36
CA ILE A 61 10.03 -5.91 7.30
C ILE A 61 10.66 -7.30 7.38
N GLY A 62 11.78 -7.53 6.68
CA GLY A 62 12.51 -8.80 6.76
C GLY A 62 13.02 -9.17 8.16
N ARG A 63 13.11 -8.19 9.07
CA ARG A 63 13.46 -8.40 10.49
C ARG A 63 12.23 -8.58 11.40
N GLY A 64 11.01 -8.55 10.83
CA GLY A 64 9.76 -8.64 11.58
C GLY A 64 9.45 -7.41 12.44
N HIS A 65 10.10 -6.28 12.18
CA HIS A 65 9.95 -5.06 12.99
C HIS A 65 9.81 -3.82 12.12
N LEU A 66 8.84 -2.97 12.45
CA LEU A 66 8.63 -1.67 11.82
C LEU A 66 8.95 -0.56 12.84
N ALA A 67 9.94 0.27 12.52
CA ALA A 67 10.27 1.41 13.36
C ALA A 67 9.23 2.53 13.24
N SER A 68 9.06 3.34 14.28
CA SER A 68 8.27 4.57 14.21
C SER A 68 8.81 5.48 13.11
N MET A 69 7.93 6.03 12.27
CA MET A 69 8.32 6.84 11.13
C MET A 69 7.26 7.89 10.78
N ILE A 70 7.68 8.89 10.01
CA ILE A 70 6.80 9.90 9.42
C ILE A 70 6.77 9.67 7.90
N LEU A 71 5.59 9.43 7.34
CA LEU A 71 5.40 9.40 5.90
C LEU A 71 5.04 10.81 5.41
N TRP A 72 5.94 11.45 4.67
CA TRP A 72 5.75 12.80 4.16
C TRP A 72 5.56 12.81 2.64
N GLY A 73 4.67 13.68 2.14
CA GLY A 73 4.46 13.86 0.71
C GLY A 73 3.10 14.49 0.37
N PRO A 74 2.89 14.85 -0.91
CA PRO A 74 1.65 15.50 -1.40
C PRO A 74 0.38 14.70 -1.09
N PRO A 75 -0.81 15.32 -1.01
CA PRO A 75 -2.07 14.59 -0.91
C PRO A 75 -2.22 13.60 -2.08
N GLY A 76 -2.73 12.40 -1.81
CA GLY A 76 -2.86 11.36 -2.84
C GLY A 76 -1.59 10.53 -3.12
N SER A 77 -0.44 10.84 -2.52
CA SER A 77 0.82 10.07 -2.71
C SER A 77 0.82 8.66 -2.10
N GLY A 78 -0.33 8.18 -1.60
CA GLY A 78 -0.46 6.82 -1.08
C GLY A 78 0.02 6.58 0.35
N LYS A 79 0.35 7.62 1.15
CA LYS A 79 0.86 7.48 2.53
C LYS A 79 0.07 6.51 3.41
N THR A 80 -1.24 6.69 3.52
CA THR A 80 -2.11 5.80 4.30
C THR A 80 -2.12 4.38 3.74
N THR A 81 -2.02 4.23 2.41
CA THR A 81 -1.96 2.91 1.77
C THR A 81 -0.63 2.22 2.07
N LEU A 82 0.49 2.95 1.99
CA LEU A 82 1.81 2.44 2.36
C LEU A 82 1.84 2.03 3.83
N ALA A 83 1.36 2.86 4.76
CA ALA A 83 1.31 2.52 6.19
C ALA A 83 0.52 1.22 6.46
N ARG A 84 -0.64 1.06 5.82
CA ARG A 84 -1.44 -0.17 5.91
C ARG A 84 -0.67 -1.39 5.40
N LEU A 85 -0.05 -1.29 4.23
CA LEU A 85 0.71 -2.39 3.63
C LEU A 85 1.94 -2.77 4.46
N LEU A 86 2.61 -1.79 5.08
CA LEU A 86 3.72 -2.05 5.99
C LEU A 86 3.27 -2.80 7.25
N ALA A 87 2.13 -2.42 7.84
CA ALA A 87 1.56 -3.12 8.98
C ALA A 87 1.16 -4.57 8.62
N GLU A 88 0.49 -4.75 7.48
CA GLU A 88 0.12 -6.08 6.96
C GLU A 88 1.38 -6.94 6.71
N ALA A 89 2.44 -6.36 6.14
CA ALA A 89 3.68 -7.07 5.84
C ALA A 89 4.44 -7.57 7.10
N VAL A 90 4.27 -6.91 8.25
CA VAL A 90 4.83 -7.36 9.54
C VAL A 90 3.82 -8.11 10.41
N GLY A 91 2.61 -8.38 9.90
CA GLY A 91 1.55 -9.06 10.64
C GLY A 91 1.00 -8.28 11.83
N ALA A 92 1.07 -6.95 11.80
CA ALA A 92 0.58 -6.08 12.86
C ALA A 92 -0.89 -5.65 12.63
N THR A 93 -1.63 -5.47 13.72
CA THR A 93 -2.94 -4.80 13.68
C THR A 93 -2.76 -3.34 13.30
N PHE A 94 -3.45 -2.91 12.25
CA PHE A 94 -3.43 -1.52 11.80
C PHE A 94 -4.59 -0.72 12.43
N VAL A 95 -4.27 0.37 13.13
CA VAL A 95 -5.25 1.29 13.72
C VAL A 95 -5.00 2.68 13.16
N THR A 96 -6.05 3.34 12.68
CA THR A 96 -5.97 4.71 12.14
C THR A 96 -6.75 5.68 13.01
N LEU A 97 -6.13 6.78 13.39
CA LEU A 97 -6.79 7.96 13.95
C LEU A 97 -6.72 9.11 12.94
N SER A 98 -7.65 10.05 13.04
CA SER A 98 -7.64 11.24 12.19
C SER A 98 -6.93 12.36 12.92
N ALA A 99 -5.82 12.85 12.39
CA ALA A 99 -5.13 14.02 12.94
C ALA A 99 -6.02 15.29 13.10
N VAL A 100 -7.15 15.36 12.39
CA VAL A 100 -8.05 16.54 12.43
C VAL A 100 -9.20 16.34 13.41
N MET A 101 -9.72 15.11 13.52
CA MET A 101 -10.92 14.82 14.31
C MET A 101 -10.63 14.18 15.66
N SER A 102 -9.44 13.61 15.85
CA SER A 102 -9.07 12.87 17.05
C SER A 102 -8.36 13.75 18.08
N GLY A 103 -8.76 13.60 19.34
CA GLY A 103 -8.13 14.25 20.48
C GLY A 103 -7.18 13.34 21.26
N VAL A 104 -6.61 13.87 22.33
CA VAL A 104 -5.70 13.12 23.22
C VAL A 104 -6.38 11.90 23.86
N ALA A 105 -7.69 11.99 24.13
CA ALA A 105 -8.47 10.88 24.67
C ALA A 105 -8.50 9.68 23.72
N ASP A 106 -8.71 9.91 22.42
CA ASP A 106 -8.76 8.86 21.40
C ASP A 106 -7.41 8.16 21.25
N VAL A 107 -6.31 8.94 21.27
CA VAL A 107 -4.95 8.39 21.23
C VAL A 107 -4.68 7.51 22.44
N ARG A 108 -5.07 7.95 23.65
CA ARG A 108 -4.91 7.16 24.88
C ARG A 108 -5.72 5.87 24.82
N ALA A 109 -6.96 5.92 24.33
CA ALA A 109 -7.81 4.75 24.16
C ALA A 109 -7.19 3.75 23.16
N ALA A 110 -6.68 4.23 22.03
CA ALA A 110 -6.01 3.38 21.04
C ALA A 110 -4.76 2.70 21.61
N ILE A 111 -3.96 3.43 22.41
CA ILE A 111 -2.78 2.87 23.10
C ILE A 111 -3.20 1.82 24.14
N ALA A 112 -4.24 2.07 24.93
CA ALA A 112 -4.74 1.12 25.92
C ALA A 112 -5.20 -0.20 25.25
N ALA A 113 -6.01 -0.10 24.20
CA ALA A 113 -6.47 -1.26 23.44
C ALA A 113 -5.31 -2.03 22.78
N ALA A 114 -4.26 -1.33 22.32
CA ALA A 114 -3.06 -1.97 21.80
C ALA A 114 -2.30 -2.76 22.89
N ARG A 115 -2.18 -2.20 24.10
CA ARG A 115 -1.52 -2.87 25.24
C ARG A 115 -2.29 -4.10 25.69
N GLU A 116 -3.61 -4.03 25.76
CA GLU A 116 -4.47 -5.18 26.09
C GLU A 116 -4.31 -6.31 25.08
N ARG A 117 -4.33 -6.00 23.77
CA ARG A 117 -4.10 -6.98 22.71
C ARG A 117 -2.74 -7.65 22.83
N GLN A 118 -1.70 -6.86 23.10
CA GLN A 118 -0.35 -7.39 23.28
C GLN A 118 -0.24 -8.28 24.53
N ALA A 119 -0.87 -7.88 25.65
CA ALA A 119 -0.88 -8.67 26.88
C ALA A 119 -1.62 -10.02 26.72
N ALA A 120 -2.62 -10.07 25.83
CA ALA A 120 -3.31 -11.30 25.45
C ALA A 120 -2.52 -12.19 24.47
N GLY A 121 -1.26 -11.83 24.13
CA GLY A 121 -0.44 -12.55 23.15
C GLY A 121 -0.84 -12.30 21.69
N GLY A 122 -1.65 -11.26 21.44
CA GLY A 122 -2.03 -10.85 20.10
C GLY A 122 -0.90 -10.14 19.34
N PRO A 123 -1.11 -9.87 18.03
CA PRO A 123 -0.10 -9.22 17.20
C PRO A 123 0.22 -7.80 17.66
N ALA A 124 1.41 -7.32 17.32
CA ALA A 124 1.82 -5.93 17.51
C ALA A 124 0.81 -4.97 16.83
N THR A 125 0.77 -3.72 17.27
CA THR A 125 -0.16 -2.71 16.71
C THR A 125 0.62 -1.57 16.07
N VAL A 126 0.27 -1.23 14.83
CA VAL A 126 0.71 -0.01 14.14
C VAL A 126 -0.40 1.02 14.27
N LEU A 127 -0.14 2.09 15.01
CA LEU A 127 -1.01 3.26 15.11
C LEU A 127 -0.58 4.30 14.07
N PHE A 128 -1.49 4.64 13.16
CA PHE A 128 -1.31 5.67 12.14
C PHE A 128 -2.22 6.86 12.46
N VAL A 129 -1.71 8.07 12.31
CA VAL A 129 -2.38 9.34 12.63
C VAL A 129 -2.37 10.26 11.42
#